data_AF-A0A3M5LJX3-F1
#
_entry.id   AF-A0A3M5LJX3-F1
#
_cell.length_a   1.000
_cell.length_b   1.000
_cell.length_c   1.000
_cell.angle_alpha   90.00
_cell.angle_beta   90.00
_cell.angle_gamma   90.00
#
_symmetry.space_group_name_H-M   'P 1'
#
loop_
_entity.id
_entity.type
_entity.pdbx_description
1 polymer ?
#
loop_
_entity_poly.entity_id
_entity_poly.type
_entity_poly.pdbx_seq_one_letter_code
_entity_poly.pdbx_strand_id
1 'polypeptide(L)'
;MKYKIDKAAFDALEPSMQAFYKAQGEDYVLAIEGLPSGGEDLEGLKRQNQTLLDEAKEAKRLRREAEESRAQQERDAAKARGDFEQLFTSSEQALAAERAKLAEMTASIERRDLTSAASKVATIIAEGENAEILAEFIQRRLKVVEGQVKVTDAQGNLTIATLDDLAKEFEQTPRYAALVRGTQANGGGATGGKGGGATKTWDQMTGMERVELRRNNPAEHARMKAAAEAK
;
A
#
# COMPACT_ATOMS: atom_id res chain seq x y z
N MET A 1 23.04 90.87 -27.84
CA MET A 1 23.05 91.41 -26.46
C MET A 1 23.59 90.34 -25.53
N LYS A 2 24.40 90.70 -24.53
CA LYS A 2 24.92 89.75 -23.53
C LYS A 2 23.96 89.73 -22.34
N TYR A 3 23.78 88.57 -21.70
CA TYR A 3 22.89 88.43 -20.55
C TYR A 3 23.37 89.26 -19.35
N LYS A 4 24.69 89.35 -19.13
CA LYS A 4 25.33 90.05 -18.02
C LYS A 4 26.45 90.96 -18.53
N ILE A 5 26.50 92.21 -18.06
CA ILE A 5 27.50 93.24 -18.41
C ILE A 5 27.96 93.99 -17.16
N ASP A 6 29.19 94.52 -17.16
CA ASP A 6 29.70 95.34 -16.07
C ASP A 6 29.23 96.81 -16.17
N LYS A 7 29.50 97.61 -15.14
CA LYS A 7 29.08 99.03 -15.10
C LYS A 7 29.68 99.86 -16.24
N ALA A 8 30.94 99.64 -16.60
CA ALA A 8 31.59 100.38 -17.68
C ALA A 8 30.94 100.08 -19.04
N ALA A 9 30.58 98.81 -19.26
CA ALA A 9 29.87 98.37 -20.45
C ALA A 9 28.41 98.86 -20.46
N PHE A 10 27.74 99.00 -19.31
CA PHE A 10 26.39 99.58 -19.22
C PHE A 10 26.39 101.09 -19.53
N ASP A 11 27.33 101.84 -18.98
CA ASP A 11 27.46 103.29 -19.19
C ASP A 11 27.82 103.61 -20.65
N ALA A 12 28.47 102.68 -21.36
CA ALA A 12 28.80 102.78 -22.78
C ALA A 12 27.64 102.41 -23.75
N LEU A 13 26.51 101.93 -23.25
CA LEU A 13 25.34 101.61 -24.07
C LEU A 13 24.46 102.84 -24.35
N GLU A 14 23.75 102.82 -25.47
CA GLU A 14 22.74 103.85 -25.77
C GLU A 14 21.58 103.80 -24.75
N PRO A 15 20.93 104.95 -24.44
CA PRO A 15 19.84 105.01 -23.44
C PRO A 15 18.69 104.04 -23.71
N SER A 16 18.39 103.78 -24.99
CA SER A 16 17.38 102.82 -25.45
C SER A 16 17.74 101.38 -25.08
N MET A 17 19.04 101.04 -25.08
CA MET A 17 19.54 99.71 -24.71
C MET A 17 19.71 99.56 -23.20
N GLN A 18 20.05 100.64 -22.49
CA GLN A 18 20.14 100.67 -21.02
C GLN A 18 18.80 100.32 -20.35
N ALA A 19 17.68 100.74 -20.94
CA ALA A 19 16.33 100.44 -20.44
C ALA A 19 16.02 98.93 -20.32
N PHE A 20 16.75 98.08 -21.06
CA PHE A 20 16.59 96.63 -21.02
C PHE A 20 17.49 95.93 -19.99
N TYR A 21 18.32 96.63 -19.21
CA TYR A 21 19.15 96.01 -18.19
C TYR A 21 18.77 96.50 -16.77
N LYS A 22 18.79 95.60 -15.79
CA LYS A 22 18.59 95.89 -14.36
C LYS A 22 19.85 95.58 -13.55
N ALA A 23 20.15 96.39 -12.55
CA ALA A 23 21.27 96.16 -11.65
C ALA A 23 21.06 94.89 -10.80
N GLN A 24 22.07 94.04 -10.70
CA GLN A 24 22.12 92.85 -9.85
C GLN A 24 23.53 92.74 -9.22
N GLY A 25 23.68 93.30 -8.02
CA GLY A 25 24.99 93.38 -7.35
C GLY A 25 25.91 94.40 -8.03
N GLU A 26 27.12 93.97 -8.39
CA GLU A 26 28.13 94.81 -9.09
C GLU A 26 27.95 94.83 -10.63
N ASP A 27 27.01 94.04 -11.16
CA ASP A 27 26.79 93.83 -12.59
C ASP A 27 25.35 94.21 -13.03
N TYR A 28 25.14 94.39 -14.34
CA TYR A 28 23.84 94.68 -14.96
C TYR A 28 23.37 93.49 -15.82
N VAL A 29 22.12 93.10 -15.69
CA VAL A 29 21.56 91.88 -16.31
C VAL A 29 20.37 92.24 -17.20
N LEU A 30 20.31 91.62 -18.38
CA LEU A 30 19.26 91.88 -19.38
C LEU A 30 17.89 91.42 -18.85
N ALA A 31 17.01 92.37 -18.58
CA ALA A 31 15.65 92.17 -18.09
C ALA A 31 14.69 92.03 -19.28
N ILE A 32 14.41 90.78 -19.66
CA ILE A 32 13.42 90.43 -20.68
C ILE A 32 12.14 89.95 -19.97
N GLU A 33 10.99 90.46 -20.39
CA GLU A 33 9.68 90.05 -19.87
C GLU A 33 9.45 88.54 -20.12
N GLY A 34 9.18 87.78 -19.05
CA GLY A 34 8.98 86.32 -19.09
C GLY A 34 10.20 85.45 -18.74
N LEU A 35 11.39 86.03 -18.58
CA LEU A 35 12.54 85.33 -17.99
C LEU A 35 12.58 85.56 -16.46
N PRO A 36 12.88 84.54 -15.64
CA PRO A 36 13.05 84.71 -14.20
C PRO A 36 14.22 85.67 -13.94
N SER A 37 13.91 86.88 -13.52
CA SER A 37 14.84 88.00 -13.40
C SER A 37 15.64 88.02 -12.08
N GLY A 38 15.60 86.94 -11.29
CA GLY A 38 16.27 86.84 -9.99
C GLY A 38 16.76 85.42 -9.66
N GLY A 39 17.81 85.33 -8.85
CA GLY A 39 18.36 84.05 -8.38
C GLY A 39 17.39 83.23 -7.52
N GLU A 40 16.43 83.89 -6.86
CA GLU A 40 15.43 83.27 -5.99
C GLU A 40 14.47 82.32 -6.73
N ASP A 41 13.97 82.72 -7.91
CA ASP A 41 13.08 81.88 -8.73
C ASP A 41 13.82 80.64 -9.27
N LEU A 42 15.09 80.81 -9.64
CA LEU A 42 15.96 79.72 -10.09
C LEU A 42 16.27 78.74 -8.96
N GLU A 43 16.46 79.25 -7.73
CA GLU A 43 16.65 78.42 -6.54
C GLU A 43 15.38 77.66 -6.15
N GLY A 44 14.21 78.30 -6.21
CA GLY A 44 12.92 77.65 -5.95
C GLY A 44 12.66 76.49 -6.90
N LEU A 45 12.91 76.70 -8.20
CA LEU A 45 12.79 75.66 -9.21
C LEU A 45 13.80 74.52 -9.02
N LYS A 46 15.05 74.84 -8.64
CA LYS A 46 16.06 73.83 -8.28
C LYS A 46 15.63 73.01 -7.06
N ARG A 47 15.08 73.64 -6.00
CA ARG A 47 14.58 72.94 -4.81
C ARG A 47 13.42 72.02 -5.17
N GLN A 48 12.45 72.47 -5.96
CA GLN A 48 11.34 71.63 -6.42
C GLN A 48 11.83 70.47 -7.29
N ASN A 49 12.77 70.71 -8.20
CA ASN A 49 13.34 69.64 -9.02
C ASN A 49 14.07 68.60 -8.16
N GLN A 50 14.80 69.04 -7.14
CA GLN A 50 15.44 68.17 -6.16
C GLN A 50 14.40 67.35 -5.38
N THR A 51 13.34 67.98 -4.87
CA THR A 51 12.23 67.29 -4.19
C THR A 51 11.57 66.25 -5.10
N LEU A 52 11.25 66.60 -6.34
CA LEU A 52 10.65 65.69 -7.31
C LEU A 52 11.60 64.52 -7.66
N LEU A 53 12.91 64.78 -7.77
CA LEU A 53 13.90 63.73 -7.99
C LEU A 53 13.99 62.79 -6.80
N ASP A 54 13.92 63.31 -5.58
CA ASP A 54 14.00 62.51 -4.36
C ASP A 54 12.71 61.71 -4.14
N GLU A 55 11.54 62.30 -4.40
CA GLU A 55 10.25 61.59 -4.44
C GLU A 55 10.22 60.51 -5.52
N ALA A 56 10.74 60.78 -6.72
CA ALA A 56 10.82 59.80 -7.79
C ALA A 56 11.75 58.63 -7.45
N LYS A 57 12.87 58.89 -6.75
CA LYS A 57 13.76 57.84 -6.25
C LYS A 57 13.07 57.00 -5.18
N GLU A 58 12.39 57.62 -4.22
CA GLU A 58 11.67 56.91 -3.17
C GLU A 58 10.50 56.08 -3.72
N ALA A 59 9.72 56.63 -4.66
CA ALA A 59 8.67 55.90 -5.34
C ALA A 59 9.21 54.70 -6.12
N LYS A 60 10.36 54.86 -6.79
CA LYS A 60 11.04 53.76 -7.49
C LYS A 60 11.58 52.72 -6.52
N ARG A 61 12.11 53.12 -5.36
CA ARG A 61 12.58 52.23 -4.29
C ARG A 61 11.43 51.41 -3.71
N LEU A 62 10.32 52.05 -3.34
CA LEU A 62 9.12 51.38 -2.84
C LEU A 62 8.54 50.40 -3.86
N ARG A 63 8.48 50.78 -5.15
CA ARG A 63 8.01 49.86 -6.20
C ARG A 63 8.89 48.62 -6.28
N ARG A 64 10.21 48.80 -6.24
CA ARG A 64 11.16 47.69 -6.29
C ARG A 64 11.07 46.81 -5.04
N GLU A 65 10.98 47.38 -3.85
CA GLU A 65 10.78 46.62 -2.60
C GLU A 65 9.45 45.85 -2.61
N ALA A 66 8.37 46.46 -3.12
CA ALA A 66 7.07 45.80 -3.23
C ALA A 66 7.10 44.63 -4.23
N GLU A 67 7.80 44.78 -5.36
CA GLU A 67 7.97 43.74 -6.36
C GLU A 67 8.85 42.59 -5.84
N GLU A 68 9.96 42.93 -5.17
CA GLU A 68 10.84 41.94 -4.52
C GLU A 68 10.11 41.19 -3.39
N SER A 69 9.30 41.89 -2.58
CA SER A 69 8.48 41.27 -1.54
C SER A 69 7.43 40.31 -2.13
N ARG A 70 6.73 40.72 -3.20
CA ARG A 70 5.77 39.86 -3.90
C ARG A 70 6.44 38.63 -4.50
N ALA A 71 7.58 38.81 -5.18
CA ALA A 71 8.34 37.70 -5.75
C ALA A 71 8.82 36.72 -4.67
N GLN A 72 9.21 37.22 -3.50
CA GLN A 72 9.60 36.37 -2.38
C GLN A 72 8.41 35.57 -1.81
N GLN A 73 7.26 36.22 -1.61
CA GLN A 73 6.04 35.55 -1.15
C GLN A 73 5.56 34.47 -2.13
N GLU A 74 5.61 34.73 -3.44
CA GLU A 74 5.25 33.76 -4.47
C GLU A 74 6.18 32.54 -4.46
N ARG A 75 7.49 32.77 -4.31
CA ARG A 75 8.49 31.69 -4.19
C ARG A 75 8.26 30.84 -2.94
N ASP A 76 8.01 31.46 -1.80
CA ASP A 76 7.80 30.74 -0.54
C ASP A 76 6.46 29.99 -0.56
N ALA A 77 5.41 30.56 -1.15
CA ALA A 77 4.14 29.87 -1.38
C ALA A 77 4.26 28.71 -2.39
N ALA A 78 5.10 28.84 -3.42
CA ALA A 78 5.37 27.76 -4.38
C ALA A 78 6.15 26.61 -3.71
N LYS A 79 7.16 26.91 -2.90
CA LYS A 79 7.89 25.92 -2.09
C LYS A 79 6.96 25.20 -1.13
N ALA A 80 6.19 25.94 -0.33
CA ALA A 80 5.25 25.37 0.63
C ALA A 80 4.20 24.47 -0.03
N ARG A 81 3.71 24.83 -1.22
CA ARG A 81 2.81 23.97 -2.02
C ARG A 81 3.50 22.70 -2.50
N GLY A 82 4.72 22.80 -3.02
CA GLY A 82 5.50 21.63 -3.43
C GLY A 82 5.79 20.67 -2.28
N ASP A 83 6.16 21.20 -1.11
CA ASP A 83 6.38 20.42 0.10
C ASP A 83 5.09 19.73 0.58
N PHE A 84 3.97 20.44 0.50
CA PHE A 84 2.65 19.88 0.83
C PHE A 84 2.24 18.75 -0.12
N GLU A 85 2.40 18.93 -1.43
CA GLU A 85 2.08 17.89 -2.42
C GLU A 85 2.95 16.64 -2.22
N GLN A 86 4.25 16.82 -1.93
CA GLN A 86 5.15 15.71 -1.63
C GLN A 86 4.77 14.99 -0.33
N LEU A 87 4.45 15.74 0.73
CA LEU A 87 4.03 15.16 1.99
C LEU A 87 2.69 14.42 1.85
N PHE A 88 1.73 15.00 1.13
CA PHE A 88 0.43 14.36 0.87
C PHE A 88 0.60 13.08 0.06
N THR A 89 1.39 13.14 -1.02
CA THR A 89 1.66 11.97 -1.87
C THR A 89 2.38 10.87 -1.10
N SER A 90 3.40 11.22 -0.30
CA SER A 90 4.12 10.23 0.52
C SER A 90 3.23 9.63 1.61
N SER A 91 2.33 10.41 2.20
CA SER A 91 1.36 9.92 3.19
C SER A 91 0.34 8.97 2.56
N GLU A 92 -0.21 9.31 1.39
CA GLU A 92 -1.12 8.42 0.64
C GLU A 92 -0.43 7.12 0.24
N GLN A 93 0.82 7.20 -0.23
CA GLN A 93 1.61 6.01 -0.56
C GLN A 93 1.89 5.15 0.68
N ALA A 94 2.24 5.75 1.82
CA ALA A 94 2.45 5.02 3.06
C ALA A 94 1.17 4.35 3.57
N LEU A 95 0.03 5.04 3.49
CA LEU A 95 -1.28 4.48 3.84
C LEU A 95 -1.67 3.33 2.90
N ALA A 96 -1.43 3.47 1.60
CA ALA A 96 -1.66 2.40 0.64
C ALA A 96 -0.76 1.19 0.90
N ALA A 97 0.52 1.41 1.19
CA ALA A 97 1.47 0.34 1.53
C ALA A 97 1.08 -0.40 2.82
N GLU A 98 0.69 0.32 3.87
CA GLU A 98 0.25 -0.29 5.12
C GLU A 98 -1.07 -1.06 4.95
N ARG A 99 -2.03 -0.54 4.16
CA ARG A 99 -3.25 -1.27 3.82
C ARG A 99 -2.95 -2.56 3.06
N ALA A 100 -2.05 -2.51 2.08
CA ALA A 100 -1.64 -3.70 1.33
C ALA A 100 -0.98 -4.74 2.25
N LYS A 101 -0.09 -4.29 3.14
CA LYS A 101 0.59 -5.16 4.12
C LYS A 101 -0.39 -5.80 5.10
N LEU A 102 -1.37 -5.04 5.62
CA LEU A 102 -2.41 -5.57 6.49
C LEU A 102 -3.29 -6.60 5.76
N ALA A 103 -3.65 -6.34 4.50
CA ALA A 103 -4.40 -7.30 3.69
C ALA A 103 -3.60 -8.59 3.44
N GLU A 104 -2.31 -8.48 3.13
CA GLU A 104 -1.42 -9.62 2.93
C GLU A 104 -1.22 -10.43 4.22
N MET A 105 -0.98 -9.75 5.34
CA MET A 105 -0.87 -10.41 6.66
C MET A 105 -2.16 -11.13 7.02
N THR A 106 -3.31 -10.48 6.82
CA THR A 106 -4.62 -11.09 7.10
C THR A 106 -4.84 -12.33 6.23
N ALA A 107 -4.60 -12.24 4.92
CA ALA A 107 -4.72 -13.37 4.00
C ALA A 107 -3.75 -14.51 4.34
N SER A 108 -2.54 -14.19 4.83
CA SER A 108 -1.55 -15.17 5.29
C SER A 108 -2.01 -15.89 6.56
N ILE A 109 -2.55 -15.16 7.53
CA ILE A 109 -3.13 -15.71 8.75
C ILE A 109 -4.30 -16.63 8.41
N GLU A 110 -5.25 -16.15 7.59
CA GLU A 110 -6.40 -16.95 7.16
C GLU A 110 -5.96 -18.23 6.45
N ARG A 111 -4.99 -18.14 5.53
CA ARG A 111 -4.45 -19.32 4.85
C ARG A 111 -3.85 -20.31 5.84
N ARG A 112 -3.05 -19.82 6.80
CA ARG A 112 -2.43 -20.67 7.82
C ARG A 112 -3.49 -21.34 8.71
N ASP A 113 -4.54 -20.62 9.10
CA ASP A 113 -5.63 -21.17 9.90
C ASP A 113 -6.40 -22.24 9.15
N LEU A 114 -6.70 -22.00 7.86
CA LEU A 114 -7.34 -22.99 6.98
C LEU A 114 -6.46 -24.23 6.80
N THR A 115 -5.17 -24.07 6.51
CA THR A 115 -4.23 -25.20 6.38
C THR A 115 -4.12 -25.96 7.69
N SER A 116 -3.98 -25.28 8.83
CA SER A 116 -3.89 -25.94 10.13
C SER A 116 -5.16 -26.71 10.48
N ALA A 117 -6.35 -26.13 10.24
CA ALA A 117 -7.61 -26.80 10.46
C ALA A 117 -7.79 -28.01 9.53
N ALA A 118 -7.47 -27.86 8.24
CA ALA A 118 -7.55 -28.93 7.26
C ALA A 118 -6.61 -30.09 7.58
N SER A 119 -5.35 -29.82 7.95
CA SER A 119 -4.41 -30.85 8.37
C SER A 119 -4.88 -31.60 9.61
N LYS A 120 -5.42 -30.90 10.61
CA LYS A 120 -5.99 -31.55 11.81
C LYS A 120 -7.11 -32.51 11.44
N VAL A 121 -8.06 -32.07 10.61
CA VAL A 121 -9.18 -32.91 10.16
C VAL A 121 -8.67 -34.10 9.33
N ALA A 122 -7.73 -33.88 8.41
CA ALA A 122 -7.19 -34.92 7.55
C ALA A 122 -6.47 -36.03 8.35
N THR A 123 -5.69 -35.65 9.38
CA THR A 123 -4.97 -36.62 10.23
C THR A 123 -5.89 -37.50 11.09
N ILE A 124 -7.17 -37.12 11.28
CA ILE A 124 -8.15 -37.96 11.97
C ILE A 124 -8.51 -39.17 11.09
N ILE A 125 -8.68 -38.95 9.78
CA ILE A 125 -9.23 -39.92 8.83
C ILE A 125 -8.17 -40.60 7.94
N ALA A 126 -6.93 -40.11 7.92
CA ALA A 126 -5.85 -40.67 7.10
C ALA A 126 -4.48 -40.48 7.76
N GLU A 127 -3.47 -41.15 7.21
CA GLU A 127 -2.09 -41.14 7.72
C GLU A 127 -1.07 -40.84 6.62
N GLY A 128 0.08 -40.30 7.02
CA GLY A 128 1.20 -40.01 6.11
C GLY A 128 0.81 -39.10 4.95
N GLU A 129 1.34 -39.39 3.77
CA GLU A 129 1.11 -38.62 2.54
C GLU A 129 -0.37 -38.52 2.15
N ASN A 130 -1.18 -39.54 2.47
CA ASN A 130 -2.61 -39.50 2.18
C ASN A 130 -3.35 -38.43 2.98
N ALA A 131 -2.91 -38.16 4.22
CA ALA A 131 -3.46 -37.08 5.03
C ALA A 131 -3.12 -35.70 4.44
N GLU A 132 -1.90 -35.53 3.92
CA GLU A 132 -1.50 -34.28 3.25
C GLU A 132 -2.35 -34.04 1.99
N ILE A 133 -2.56 -35.07 1.18
CA ILE A 133 -3.41 -35.00 -0.01
C ILE A 133 -4.87 -34.68 0.37
N LEU A 134 -5.41 -35.31 1.41
CA LEU A 134 -6.77 -35.01 1.88
C LEU A 134 -6.91 -33.60 2.44
N ALA A 135 -5.89 -33.10 3.12
CA ALA A 135 -5.89 -31.73 3.66
C ALA A 135 -6.12 -30.69 2.56
N GLU A 136 -5.55 -30.87 1.36
CA GLU A 136 -5.78 -29.98 0.21
C GLU A 136 -7.26 -29.92 -0.21
N PHE A 137 -7.96 -31.06 -0.20
CA PHE A 137 -9.39 -31.11 -0.54
C PHE A 137 -10.27 -30.61 0.59
N ILE A 138 -9.91 -30.90 1.84
CA ILE A 138 -10.62 -30.40 3.03
C ILE A 138 -10.46 -28.88 3.11
N GLN A 139 -9.28 -28.32 2.86
CA GLN A 139 -9.03 -26.88 2.90
C GLN A 139 -9.94 -26.11 1.94
N ARG A 140 -10.24 -26.67 0.76
CA ARG A 140 -11.20 -26.08 -0.21
C ARG A 140 -12.64 -26.01 0.30
N ARG A 141 -12.96 -26.81 1.31
CA ARG A 141 -14.26 -26.86 2.00
C ARG A 141 -14.28 -26.02 3.27
N LEU A 142 -13.27 -25.19 3.50
CA LEU A 142 -13.16 -24.31 4.66
C LEU A 142 -13.06 -22.85 4.22
N LYS A 143 -13.66 -21.95 5.01
CA LYS A 143 -13.52 -20.50 4.86
C LYS A 143 -13.37 -19.85 6.24
N VAL A 144 -12.62 -18.75 6.30
CA VAL A 144 -12.59 -17.91 7.50
C VAL A 144 -13.72 -16.89 7.41
N VAL A 145 -14.58 -16.86 8.43
CA VAL A 145 -15.68 -15.90 8.57
C VAL A 145 -15.59 -15.34 9.97
N GLU A 146 -15.47 -14.01 10.09
CA GLU A 146 -15.35 -13.32 11.38
C GLU A 146 -14.19 -13.86 12.25
N GLY A 147 -13.08 -14.25 11.61
CA GLY A 147 -11.91 -14.81 12.29
C GLY A 147 -12.06 -16.27 12.74
N GLN A 148 -13.13 -16.96 12.31
CA GLN A 148 -13.36 -18.38 12.63
C GLN A 148 -13.42 -19.23 11.38
N VAL A 149 -12.81 -20.41 11.43
CA VAL A 149 -12.89 -21.41 10.35
C VAL A 149 -14.30 -22.03 10.35
N LYS A 150 -15.01 -21.92 9.23
CA LYS A 150 -16.33 -22.49 9.00
C LYS A 150 -16.31 -23.43 7.79
N VAL A 151 -17.18 -24.43 7.82
CA VAL A 151 -17.31 -25.43 6.74
C VAL A 151 -18.22 -24.90 5.63
N THR A 152 -17.81 -25.10 4.38
CA THR A 152 -18.63 -24.82 3.21
C THR A 152 -19.15 -26.09 2.56
N ASP A 153 -20.12 -25.96 1.67
CA ASP A 153 -20.56 -27.01 0.74
C ASP A 153 -19.61 -27.10 -0.49
N ALA A 154 -19.98 -27.91 -1.48
CA ALA A 154 -19.17 -28.12 -2.69
C ALA A 154 -19.19 -26.91 -3.63
N GLN A 155 -20.18 -26.04 -3.47
CA GLN A 155 -20.39 -24.81 -4.21
C GLN A 155 -19.71 -23.61 -3.51
N GLY A 156 -19.21 -23.80 -2.29
CA GLY A 156 -18.53 -22.79 -1.49
C GLY A 156 -19.47 -21.93 -0.63
N ASN A 157 -20.73 -22.33 -0.45
CA ASN A 157 -21.67 -21.69 0.46
C ASN A 157 -21.42 -22.16 1.89
N LEU A 158 -21.61 -21.28 2.87
CA LEU A 158 -21.45 -21.61 4.28
C LEU A 158 -22.50 -22.64 4.72
N THR A 159 -22.06 -23.58 5.55
CA THR A 159 -22.91 -24.63 6.13
C THR A 159 -22.91 -24.52 7.65
N ILE A 160 -23.86 -25.22 8.28
CA ILE A 160 -23.90 -25.40 9.74
C ILE A 160 -23.09 -26.63 10.20
N ALA A 161 -22.40 -27.31 9.29
CA ALA A 161 -21.64 -28.50 9.59
C ALA A 161 -20.39 -28.18 10.43
N THR A 162 -20.04 -29.10 11.33
CA THR A 162 -18.81 -29.01 12.10
C THR A 162 -17.62 -29.58 11.32
N LEU A 163 -16.41 -29.34 11.81
CA LEU A 163 -15.20 -29.96 11.24
C LEU A 163 -15.24 -31.49 11.33
N ASP A 164 -15.87 -32.05 12.37
CA ASP A 164 -16.05 -33.49 12.54
C ASP A 164 -17.07 -34.07 11.54
N ASP A 165 -18.13 -33.31 11.25
CA ASP A 165 -19.10 -33.71 10.22
C ASP A 165 -18.46 -33.71 8.83
N LEU A 166 -17.59 -32.73 8.55
CA LEU A 166 -16.78 -32.69 7.34
C LEU A 166 -15.84 -33.89 7.25
N ALA A 167 -15.19 -34.28 8.37
CA ALA A 167 -14.34 -35.46 8.42
C ALA A 167 -15.11 -36.73 7.98
N LYS A 168 -16.30 -36.93 8.56
CA LYS A 168 -17.19 -38.07 8.23
C LYS A 168 -17.67 -38.03 6.78
N GLU A 169 -18.00 -36.85 6.25
CA GLU A 169 -18.38 -36.67 4.84
C GLU A 169 -17.26 -37.16 3.92
N PHE A 170 -16.01 -36.77 4.21
CA PHE A 170 -14.84 -37.21 3.45
C PHE A 170 -14.55 -38.71 3.61
N GLU A 171 -14.73 -39.26 4.82
CA GLU A 171 -14.59 -40.70 5.10
C GLU A 171 -15.59 -41.54 4.30
N GLN A 172 -16.84 -41.09 4.19
CA GLN A 172 -17.94 -41.80 3.52
C GLN A 172 -17.97 -41.59 2.00
N THR A 173 -17.26 -40.58 1.49
CA THR A 173 -17.27 -40.26 0.06
C THR A 173 -16.44 -41.26 -0.72
N PRO A 174 -17.02 -42.04 -1.67
CA PRO A 174 -16.31 -43.10 -2.39
C PRO A 174 -15.06 -42.62 -3.14
N ARG A 175 -15.05 -41.36 -3.58
CA ARG A 175 -13.92 -40.74 -4.28
C ARG A 175 -12.64 -40.70 -3.44
N TYR A 176 -12.76 -40.63 -2.12
CA TYR A 176 -11.64 -40.51 -1.20
C TYR A 176 -11.31 -41.82 -0.48
N ALA A 177 -12.04 -42.89 -0.74
CA ALA A 177 -11.91 -44.17 -0.04
C ALA A 177 -10.49 -44.77 -0.07
N ALA A 178 -9.71 -44.50 -1.14
CA ALA A 178 -8.33 -44.96 -1.24
C ALA A 178 -7.33 -44.17 -0.38
N LEU A 179 -7.68 -42.94 0.01
CA LEU A 179 -6.84 -42.05 0.82
C LEU A 179 -7.18 -42.15 2.32
N VAL A 180 -8.44 -42.47 2.61
CA VAL A 180 -8.94 -42.67 3.98
C VAL A 180 -8.30 -43.93 4.56
N ARG A 181 -7.95 -43.90 5.85
CA ARG A 181 -7.49 -45.07 6.60
C ARG A 181 -8.56 -46.15 6.45
N GLY A 182 -8.21 -47.28 5.82
CA GLY A 182 -9.13 -48.39 5.66
C GLY A 182 -9.79 -48.72 6.99
N THR A 183 -11.12 -48.81 7.01
CA THR A 183 -11.87 -49.15 8.22
C THR A 183 -11.31 -50.45 8.79
N GLN A 184 -10.67 -50.37 9.96
CA GLN A 184 -10.23 -51.57 10.68
C GLN A 184 -11.43 -52.47 11.07
N ALA A 185 -12.65 -51.94 10.98
CA ALA A 185 -13.88 -52.71 10.99
C ALA A 185 -14.26 -53.11 9.55
N ASN A 186 -14.39 -54.42 9.30
CA ASN A 186 -14.81 -55.07 8.05
C ASN A 186 -13.71 -55.55 7.08
N GLY A 187 -12.47 -55.70 7.56
CA GLY A 187 -11.54 -56.70 7.02
C GLY A 187 -11.95 -58.13 7.39
N GLY A 188 -13.15 -58.53 6.99
CA GLY A 188 -13.64 -59.90 7.13
C GLY A 188 -12.84 -60.83 6.23
N GLY A 189 -11.99 -61.67 6.84
CA GLY A 189 -11.63 -62.99 6.32
C GLY A 189 -10.96 -63.04 4.94
N ALA A 190 -9.79 -62.42 4.79
CA ALA A 190 -8.87 -62.74 3.69
C ALA A 190 -7.53 -63.27 4.21
N THR A 191 -7.57 -64.37 4.97
CA THR A 191 -6.43 -65.30 5.08
C THR A 191 -6.31 -66.08 3.77
N GLY A 192 -5.80 -65.42 2.72
CA GLY A 192 -5.66 -66.00 1.38
C GLY A 192 -4.31 -65.65 0.77
N GLY A 193 -3.30 -66.51 0.99
CA GLY A 193 -1.99 -66.33 0.37
C GLY A 193 -0.88 -67.25 0.85
N LYS A 194 -1.17 -68.57 0.88
CA LYS A 194 -0.23 -69.71 0.98
C LYS A 194 1.27 -69.37 0.97
N GLY A 195 1.83 -69.27 2.18
CA GLY A 195 3.17 -69.79 2.43
C GLY A 195 3.14 -71.31 2.24
N GLY A 196 4.18 -71.85 1.61
CA GLY A 196 4.35 -73.28 1.38
C GLY A 196 4.34 -74.06 2.69
N GLY A 197 3.33 -74.92 2.85
CA GLY A 197 3.21 -75.85 3.96
C GLY A 197 1.94 -76.65 3.77
N ALA A 198 2.08 -77.90 3.32
CA ALA A 198 0.97 -78.80 3.12
C ALA A 198 0.12 -78.90 4.41
N THR A 199 -1.11 -78.39 4.38
CA THR A 199 -2.08 -78.63 5.44
C THR A 199 -2.36 -80.12 5.46
N LYS A 200 -2.02 -80.79 6.58
CA LYS A 200 -2.27 -82.22 6.78
C LYS A 200 -3.74 -82.53 6.46
N THR A 201 -4.00 -83.52 5.62
CA THR A 201 -5.35 -84.01 5.37
C THR A 201 -5.90 -84.71 6.63
N TRP A 202 -7.21 -84.94 6.71
CA TRP A 202 -7.84 -85.61 7.85
C TRP A 202 -7.11 -86.89 8.28
N ASP A 203 -6.66 -87.70 7.31
CA ASP A 203 -5.92 -88.95 7.54
C ASP A 203 -4.50 -88.77 8.06
N GLN A 204 -3.92 -87.59 7.86
CA GLN A 204 -2.59 -87.22 8.33
C GLN A 204 -2.61 -86.55 9.72
N MET A 205 -3.79 -86.19 10.23
CA MET A 205 -3.96 -85.65 11.58
C MET A 205 -3.98 -86.77 12.63
N THR A 206 -3.18 -86.62 13.67
CA THR A 206 -3.21 -87.47 14.86
C THR A 206 -4.51 -87.30 15.65
N GLY A 207 -4.84 -88.27 16.51
CA GLY A 207 -6.05 -88.21 17.34
C GLY A 207 -6.13 -86.96 18.22
N MET A 208 -4.99 -86.47 18.73
CA MET A 208 -4.93 -85.24 19.52
C MET A 208 -5.17 -83.98 18.67
N GLU A 209 -4.57 -83.90 17.48
CA GLU A 209 -4.78 -82.78 16.56
C GLU A 209 -6.26 -82.68 16.12
N ARG A 210 -6.96 -83.80 15.95
CA ARG A 210 -8.40 -83.81 15.65
C ARG A 210 -9.24 -83.30 16.84
N VAL A 211 -8.90 -83.70 18.06
CA VAL A 211 -9.61 -83.23 19.27
C VAL A 211 -9.42 -81.74 19.50
N GLU A 212 -8.21 -81.25 19.27
CA GLU A 212 -7.88 -79.83 19.38
C GLU A 212 -8.55 -79.00 18.28
N LEU A 213 -8.56 -79.51 17.04
CA LEU A 213 -9.31 -78.90 15.94
C LEU A 213 -10.81 -78.83 16.26
N ARG A 214 -11.40 -79.88 16.86
CA ARG A 214 -12.81 -79.85 17.29
C ARG A 214 -13.07 -78.81 18.37
N ARG A 215 -12.13 -78.59 19.29
CA ARG A 215 -12.27 -77.60 20.38
C ARG A 215 -12.14 -76.17 19.88
N ASN A 216 -11.16 -75.92 19.01
CA ASN A 216 -10.81 -74.57 18.58
C ASN A 216 -11.57 -74.14 17.32
N ASN A 217 -11.96 -75.10 16.46
CA ASN A 217 -12.71 -74.85 15.22
C ASN A 217 -13.63 -76.04 14.85
N PRO A 218 -14.80 -76.16 15.51
CA PRO A 218 -15.71 -77.30 15.31
C PRO A 218 -16.27 -77.39 13.88
N ALA A 219 -16.40 -76.26 13.18
CA ALA A 219 -16.92 -76.22 11.81
C ALA A 219 -15.92 -76.84 10.80
N GLU A 220 -14.64 -76.49 10.91
CA GLU A 220 -13.59 -77.08 10.05
C GLU A 220 -13.34 -78.55 10.38
N HIS A 221 -13.44 -78.95 11.66
CA HIS A 221 -13.41 -80.37 12.03
C HIS A 221 -14.53 -81.17 11.34
N ALA A 222 -15.77 -80.67 11.37
CA ALA A 222 -16.91 -81.32 10.72
C ALA A 222 -16.74 -81.40 9.20
N ARG A 223 -16.24 -80.34 8.58
CA ARG A 223 -15.96 -80.27 7.14
C ARG A 223 -14.89 -81.28 6.72
N MET A 224 -13.77 -81.36 7.44
CA MET A 224 -12.70 -82.31 7.13
C MET A 224 -13.11 -83.75 7.36
N LYS A 225 -13.89 -84.02 8.41
CA LYS A 225 -14.48 -85.34 8.65
C LYS A 225 -15.41 -85.76 7.51
N ALA A 226 -16.34 -84.90 7.11
CA ALA A 226 -17.28 -85.18 6.03
C ALA A 226 -16.57 -85.37 4.68
N ALA A 227 -15.52 -84.60 4.42
CA ALA A 227 -14.70 -84.75 3.21
C ALA A 227 -13.90 -86.05 3.18
N ALA A 228 -13.53 -86.61 4.34
CA ALA A 228 -12.87 -87.92 4.43
C ALA A 228 -13.86 -89.09 4.32
N GLU A 229 -15.08 -88.95 4.85
CA GLU A 229 -16.14 -89.97 4.75
C GLU A 229 -16.78 -90.04 3.35
N ALA A 230 -16.69 -88.96 2.56
CA ALA A 230 -17.20 -88.91 1.18
C ALA A 230 -16.24 -89.52 0.13
N LYS A 231 -15.15 -90.15 0.57
CA LYS A 231 -14.08 -90.68 -0.27
C LYS A 231 -13.96 -92.19 -0.10
#